data_AF-A0A1F9G2U8-F1
#
_entry.id   AF-A0A1F9G2U8-F1
#
_cell.length_a   1.000
_cell.length_b   1.000
_cell.length_c   1.000
_cell.angle_alpha   90.00
_cell.angle_beta   90.00
_cell.angle_gamma   90.00
#
_symmetry.space_group_name_H-M   'P 1'
#
loop_
_entity.id
_entity.type
_entity.pdbx_description
1 polymer ?
#
loop_
_entity_poly.entity_id
_entity_poly.type
_entity_poly.pdbx_seq_one_letter_code
_entity_poly.pdbx_strand_id
1 'polypeptide(L)'
;MPVSLTDRSIRAAYAHLKRNVGSGTASLDDLKGVLAAVADKAGLAMTRAKTQLDNAVSVQEKLAIVKEGLSAVEKADLAKILDAGPVALSTEAKKFLEQVIGRTPVNPGNGAVSITAMVKQGSKVLVTGTAKPNVTVEALNLSAIPGMRLHDDDTFVLGKTDASGRLQGTVDLKAGDWLRVRTRDARGNTSDWQVIRADQLGGDAREALVAMARIELSDAGNGKIQMANNNNSRPISEPFAKLQLENQRTGEKTVIDLDDTGRFNGVPKVNGKAGDRFTLAASDGRDNTAFRTKLPGFLEVPGAGGGGSGAQIADPKPHKDDRKPDGTSRYDLKRYTGPLFHNGISPEDVVQGNIGDCYLPAAAAALAHAMPDLLRTMIKDDGNGKFTFTFKDAWGGRDTKIDVDADFYTRSWGGPLYGASSNSTDPARMELWWPLFEKAYAQLCGDFHTIGEGGSSSDVFEAVTGRRGFDESFSSSNADRMFTTIKQKLAKKLPVCMGTKDDHGGRGDFANSGVFGDHTYTVLDAVERNGVKYLKLRNPWGESEPSGNGANDGIFELKISDMPKWFNVVWSVQ
;
A
#
# COMPACT_ATOMS: atom_id res chain seq x y z
N MET A 1 22.50 27.36 -46.23
CA MET A 1 22.79 28.72 -45.72
C MET A 1 22.89 28.66 -44.20
N PRO A 2 23.70 29.50 -43.52
CA PRO A 2 23.68 29.53 -42.06
C PRO A 2 22.29 29.96 -41.57
N VAL A 3 21.72 29.22 -40.63
CA VAL A 3 20.45 29.59 -40.00
C VAL A 3 20.65 30.89 -39.24
N SER A 4 19.84 31.91 -39.55
CA SER A 4 19.89 33.20 -38.88
C SER A 4 19.14 33.14 -37.55
N LEU A 5 19.88 33.02 -36.46
CA LEU A 5 19.35 32.98 -35.08
C LEU A 5 19.43 34.38 -34.46
N THR A 6 18.35 34.87 -33.89
CA THR A 6 18.21 36.22 -33.33
C THR A 6 18.85 36.33 -31.95
N ASP A 7 18.66 35.33 -31.08
CA ASP A 7 19.18 35.26 -29.73
C ASP A 7 20.69 34.97 -29.72
N ARG A 8 21.43 35.73 -28.90
CA ARG A 8 22.91 35.68 -28.86
C ARG A 8 23.40 34.42 -28.14
N SER A 9 22.73 34.02 -27.06
CA SER A 9 23.09 32.86 -26.24
C SER A 9 22.86 31.56 -27.04
N ILE A 10 21.69 31.42 -27.67
CA ILE A 10 21.35 30.28 -28.53
C ILE A 10 22.29 30.23 -29.74
N ARG A 11 22.58 31.37 -30.38
CA ARG A 11 23.51 31.41 -31.54
C ARG A 11 24.92 30.93 -31.16
N ALA A 12 25.44 31.37 -30.01
CA ALA A 12 26.74 30.95 -29.53
C ALA A 12 26.77 29.45 -29.15
N ALA A 13 25.74 28.97 -28.44
CA ALA A 13 25.62 27.57 -28.06
C ALA A 13 25.46 26.64 -29.27
N TYR A 14 24.68 27.05 -30.27
CA TYR A 14 24.47 26.27 -31.49
C TYR A 14 25.72 26.25 -32.39
N ALA A 15 26.50 27.34 -32.43
CA ALA A 15 27.80 27.33 -33.11
C ALA A 15 28.81 26.39 -32.43
N HIS A 16 28.77 26.29 -31.10
CA HIS A 16 29.58 25.33 -30.35
C HIS A 16 29.14 23.89 -30.61
N LEU A 17 27.84 23.61 -30.56
CA LEU A 17 27.26 22.31 -30.94
C LEU A 17 27.73 21.86 -32.32
N LYS A 18 27.64 22.75 -33.33
CA LYS A 18 28.05 22.46 -34.70
C LYS A 18 29.53 22.06 -34.80
N ARG A 19 30.41 22.71 -34.03
CA ARG A 19 31.84 22.38 -34.01
C ARG A 19 32.09 21.02 -33.36
N ASN A 20 31.37 20.68 -32.29
CA ASN A 20 31.59 19.46 -31.53
C ASN A 20 31.00 18.22 -32.19
N VAL A 21 29.81 18.34 -32.79
CA VAL A 21 29.11 17.23 -33.44
C VAL A 21 29.63 16.99 -34.87
N GLY A 22 30.14 18.03 -35.53
CA GLY A 22 30.67 17.92 -36.89
C GLY A 22 29.60 17.46 -37.90
N SER A 23 29.87 16.36 -38.61
CA SER A 23 28.91 15.70 -39.52
C SER A 23 28.06 14.61 -38.85
N GLY A 24 28.17 14.45 -37.53
CA GLY A 24 27.39 13.48 -36.75
C GLY A 24 25.94 13.90 -36.49
N THR A 25 25.23 13.05 -35.75
CA THR A 25 23.87 13.33 -35.28
C THR A 25 23.90 13.75 -33.80
N ALA A 26 23.32 14.91 -33.47
CA ALA A 26 23.28 15.42 -32.11
C ALA A 26 22.22 14.68 -31.26
N SER A 27 22.64 14.19 -30.10
CA SER A 27 21.77 13.65 -29.05
C SER A 27 21.09 14.76 -28.25
N LEU A 28 20.14 14.38 -27.38
CA LEU A 28 19.56 15.32 -26.42
C LEU A 28 20.62 15.86 -25.44
N ASP A 29 21.66 15.06 -25.15
CA ASP A 29 22.78 15.46 -24.31
C ASP A 29 23.63 16.54 -24.96
N ASP A 30 23.91 16.38 -26.26
CA ASP A 30 24.67 17.37 -27.04
C ASP A 30 23.94 18.72 -27.09
N LEU A 31 22.60 18.69 -27.14
CA LEU A 31 21.75 19.89 -27.13
C LEU A 31 21.70 20.62 -25.77
N LYS A 32 22.22 20.05 -24.68
CA LYS A 32 22.18 20.68 -23.34
C LYS A 32 22.68 22.12 -23.33
N GLY A 33 23.74 22.41 -24.10
CA GLY A 33 24.26 23.77 -24.20
C GLY A 33 23.27 24.76 -24.81
N VAL A 34 22.50 24.31 -25.80
CA VAL A 34 21.45 25.09 -26.47
C VAL A 34 20.22 25.22 -25.56
N LEU A 35 19.84 24.14 -24.87
CA LEU A 35 18.71 24.14 -23.92
C LEU A 35 18.97 25.03 -22.69
N ALA A 36 20.19 25.01 -22.15
CA ALA A 36 20.57 25.87 -21.03
C ALA A 36 20.63 27.36 -21.43
N ALA A 37 20.89 27.65 -22.71
CA ALA A 37 20.87 29.02 -23.24
C ALA A 37 19.45 29.59 -23.40
N VAL A 38 18.41 28.77 -23.23
CA VAL A 38 17.00 29.18 -23.22
C VAL A 38 16.51 29.43 -21.79
N ALA A 39 17.14 28.79 -20.80
CA ALA A 39 16.76 28.87 -19.39
C ALA A 39 17.40 30.07 -18.65
N ASP A 40 18.21 30.88 -19.33
CA ASP A 40 18.97 31.99 -18.72
C ASP A 40 18.08 33.18 -18.31
N LYS A 41 16.96 33.39 -19.01
CA LYS A 41 16.03 34.50 -18.74
C LYS A 41 15.15 34.33 -17.50
N ALA A 42 15.14 33.13 -16.89
CA ALA A 42 14.51 32.85 -15.59
C ALA A 42 15.37 33.31 -14.39
N GLY A 43 16.49 34.01 -14.62
CA GLY A 43 17.44 34.40 -13.57
C GLY A 43 18.41 33.29 -13.16
N LEU A 44 18.42 32.18 -13.91
CA LEU A 44 19.32 31.05 -13.70
C LEU A 44 20.61 31.27 -14.50
N ALA A 45 21.76 31.28 -13.82
CA ALA A 45 23.04 31.24 -14.51
C ALA A 45 23.13 29.95 -15.37
N MET A 46 23.71 30.06 -16.57
CA MET A 46 23.83 28.95 -17.54
C MET A 46 24.42 27.66 -16.94
N THR A 47 25.35 27.79 -15.98
CA THR A 47 25.92 26.64 -15.24
C THR A 47 24.87 25.92 -14.39
N ARG A 48 23.98 26.65 -13.72
CA ARG A 48 22.91 26.10 -12.87
C ARG A 48 21.82 25.43 -13.71
N ALA A 49 21.46 26.01 -14.85
CA ALA A 49 20.52 25.40 -15.79
C ALA A 49 21.03 24.05 -16.33
N LYS A 50 22.33 23.96 -16.65
CA LYS A 50 22.97 22.68 -17.03
C LYS A 50 22.89 21.65 -15.91
N THR A 51 23.26 22.02 -14.68
CA THR A 51 23.18 21.12 -13.51
C THR A 51 21.74 20.64 -13.26
N GLN A 52 20.74 21.50 -13.40
CA GLN A 52 19.34 21.09 -13.27
C GLN A 52 18.91 20.14 -14.39
N LEU A 53 19.35 20.36 -15.63
CA LEU A 53 19.09 19.46 -16.75
C LEU A 53 19.79 18.10 -16.59
N ASP A 54 20.97 18.07 -15.97
CA ASP A 54 21.70 16.83 -15.64
C ASP A 54 21.00 16.05 -14.53
N ASN A 55 20.43 16.75 -13.54
CA ASN A 55 19.73 16.14 -12.40
C ASN A 55 18.27 15.75 -12.71
N ALA A 56 17.71 16.23 -13.81
CA ALA A 56 16.34 15.91 -14.21
C ALA A 56 16.25 14.47 -14.73
N VAL A 57 15.40 13.67 -14.08
CA VAL A 57 15.26 12.23 -14.34
C VAL A 57 14.20 11.93 -15.41
N SER A 58 13.30 12.88 -15.69
CA SER A 58 12.23 12.75 -16.68
C SER A 58 12.30 13.80 -17.80
N VAL A 59 11.66 13.50 -18.94
CA VAL A 59 11.48 14.46 -20.05
C VAL A 59 10.64 15.66 -19.61
N GLN A 60 9.69 15.45 -18.69
CA GLN A 60 8.79 16.46 -18.17
C GLN A 60 9.51 17.47 -17.29
N GLU A 61 10.41 17.03 -16.41
CA GLU A 61 11.25 17.93 -15.62
C GLU A 61 12.19 18.74 -16.51
N LYS A 62 12.82 18.11 -17.50
CA LYS A 62 13.64 18.81 -18.50
C LYS A 62 12.82 19.84 -19.28
N LEU A 63 11.58 19.52 -19.63
CA LEU A 63 10.67 20.45 -20.30
C LEU A 63 10.26 21.61 -19.38
N ALA A 64 10.01 21.37 -18.09
CA ALA A 64 9.66 22.41 -17.13
C ALA A 64 10.81 23.41 -16.97
N ILE A 65 12.04 22.92 -16.78
CA ILE A 65 13.27 23.74 -16.67
C ILE A 65 13.45 24.62 -17.92
N VAL A 66 13.26 24.05 -19.12
CA VAL A 66 13.47 24.80 -20.37
C VAL A 66 12.31 25.75 -20.66
N LYS A 67 11.06 25.40 -20.32
CA LYS A 67 9.88 26.23 -20.61
C LYS A 67 9.74 27.42 -19.67
N GLU A 68 10.23 27.32 -18.44
CA GLU A 68 10.16 28.41 -17.45
C GLU A 68 10.86 29.70 -17.94
N GLY A 69 11.93 29.57 -18.75
CA GLY A 69 12.68 30.70 -19.33
C GLY A 69 12.33 31.08 -20.77
N LEU A 70 11.50 30.30 -21.48
CA LEU A 70 11.36 30.39 -22.94
C LEU A 70 10.60 31.64 -23.41
N SER A 71 11.31 32.58 -24.03
CA SER A 71 10.73 33.75 -24.70
C SER A 71 10.28 33.46 -26.13
N ALA A 72 9.47 34.36 -26.71
CA ALA A 72 9.01 34.26 -28.08
C ALA A 72 10.15 34.27 -29.11
N VAL A 73 11.25 34.98 -28.83
CA VAL A 73 12.43 35.06 -29.71
C VAL A 73 13.20 33.75 -29.70
N GLU A 74 13.46 33.19 -28.53
CA GLU A 74 14.15 31.90 -28.37
C GLU A 74 13.32 30.77 -28.96
N LYS A 75 11.99 30.79 -28.76
CA LYS A 75 11.07 29.85 -29.38
C LYS A 75 11.16 29.89 -30.91
N ALA A 76 11.24 31.07 -31.50
CA ALA A 76 11.41 31.24 -32.95
C ALA A 76 12.78 30.74 -33.44
N ASP A 77 13.84 30.91 -32.66
CA ASP A 77 15.17 30.41 -33.02
C ASP A 77 15.31 28.90 -32.89
N LEU A 78 14.74 28.29 -31.85
CA LEU A 78 14.65 26.83 -31.73
C LEU A 78 13.85 26.22 -32.89
N ALA A 79 12.77 26.89 -33.32
CA ALA A 79 12.01 26.49 -34.51
C ALA A 79 12.87 26.52 -35.78
N LYS A 80 13.69 27.56 -35.99
CA LYS A 80 14.61 27.63 -37.14
C LYS A 80 15.70 26.55 -37.09
N ILE A 81 16.21 26.21 -35.89
CA ILE A 81 17.15 25.09 -35.71
C ILE A 81 16.48 23.78 -36.13
N LEU A 82 15.22 23.57 -35.72
CA LEU A 82 14.47 22.37 -36.04
C LEU A 82 14.15 22.23 -37.54
N ASP A 83 13.79 23.35 -38.19
CA ASP A 83 13.28 23.34 -39.57
C ASP A 83 14.38 23.39 -40.63
N ALA A 84 15.46 24.12 -40.36
CA ALA A 84 16.48 24.44 -41.35
C ALA A 84 17.92 24.33 -40.82
N GLY A 85 18.09 23.80 -39.60
CA GLY A 85 19.39 23.59 -38.97
C GLY A 85 20.27 22.62 -39.77
N PRO A 86 21.55 22.95 -40.03
CA PRO A 86 22.45 22.05 -40.74
C PRO A 86 22.99 20.90 -39.86
N VAL A 87 22.73 20.91 -38.55
CA VAL A 87 23.13 19.83 -37.63
C VAL A 87 22.00 18.80 -37.58
N ALA A 88 22.28 17.55 -37.95
CA ALA A 88 21.31 16.47 -37.84
C ALA A 88 20.99 16.19 -36.37
N LEU A 89 19.70 16.02 -36.05
CA LEU A 89 19.24 15.74 -34.68
C LEU A 89 18.73 14.30 -34.59
N SER A 90 19.04 13.64 -33.48
CA SER A 90 18.45 12.34 -33.13
C SER A 90 16.92 12.46 -32.98
N THR A 91 16.22 11.33 -33.09
CA THR A 91 14.76 11.30 -32.94
C THR A 91 14.32 11.80 -31.57
N GLU A 92 15.03 11.46 -30.48
CA GLU A 92 14.71 12.00 -29.15
C GLU A 92 14.95 13.51 -29.06
N ALA A 93 16.09 14.00 -29.56
CA ALA A 93 16.43 15.42 -29.56
C ALA A 93 15.42 16.27 -30.34
N LYS A 94 15.03 15.79 -31.53
CA LYS A 94 14.04 16.45 -32.39
C LYS A 94 12.68 16.53 -31.70
N LYS A 95 12.20 15.40 -31.17
CA LYS A 95 10.91 15.32 -30.47
C LYS A 95 10.89 16.22 -29.22
N PHE A 96 11.98 16.26 -28.47
CA PHE A 96 12.10 17.14 -27.30
C PHE A 96 12.01 18.62 -27.69
N LEU A 97 12.74 19.06 -28.73
CA LEU A 97 12.66 20.44 -29.21
C LEU A 97 11.26 20.81 -29.73
N GLU A 98 10.59 19.90 -30.44
CA GLU A 98 9.19 20.08 -30.85
C GLU A 98 8.25 20.29 -29.66
N GLN A 99 8.48 19.60 -28.54
CA GLN A 99 7.71 19.75 -27.29
C GLN A 99 8.04 21.06 -26.56
N VAL A 100 9.29 21.53 -26.59
CA VAL A 100 9.71 22.84 -26.05
C VAL A 100 8.98 23.96 -26.78
N ILE A 101 8.96 23.94 -28.11
CA ILE A 101 8.31 24.98 -28.93
C ILE A 101 6.79 24.75 -29.12
N GLY A 102 6.23 23.72 -28.50
CA GLY A 102 4.79 23.46 -28.48
C GLY A 102 4.19 23.02 -29.82
N ARG A 103 4.99 22.42 -30.71
CA ARG A 103 4.51 21.79 -31.95
C ARG A 103 3.96 20.39 -31.72
N THR A 104 4.48 19.70 -30.71
CA THR A 104 4.04 18.36 -30.34
C THR A 104 3.57 18.36 -28.88
N PRO A 105 2.39 17.79 -28.56
CA PRO A 105 1.95 17.64 -27.18
C PRO A 105 3.00 16.89 -26.34
N VAL A 106 3.08 17.20 -25.04
CA VAL A 106 3.89 16.42 -24.10
C VAL A 106 3.20 15.09 -23.90
N ASN A 107 3.46 14.16 -24.80
CA ASN A 107 2.95 12.80 -24.71
C ASN A 107 3.96 12.01 -23.87
N PRO A 108 3.60 11.54 -22.66
CA PRO A 108 4.48 10.69 -21.89
C PRO A 108 4.80 9.44 -22.72
N GLY A 109 6.03 8.95 -22.63
CA GLY A 109 6.47 7.76 -23.36
C GLY A 109 5.45 6.61 -23.28
N ASN A 110 5.36 5.84 -24.37
CA ASN A 110 4.66 4.55 -24.46
C ASN A 110 3.15 4.49 -24.15
N GLY A 111 2.43 5.62 -24.09
CA GLY A 111 0.99 5.60 -23.82
C GLY A 111 0.66 5.46 -22.33
N ALA A 112 1.57 5.88 -21.46
CA ALA A 112 1.32 6.04 -20.04
C ALA A 112 0.21 7.06 -19.77
N VAL A 113 -0.49 6.87 -18.65
CA VAL A 113 -1.52 7.79 -18.16
C VAL A 113 -0.89 9.10 -17.69
N SER A 114 -1.58 10.21 -17.93
CA SER A 114 -1.22 11.55 -17.45
C SER A 114 -2.34 12.05 -16.55
N ILE A 115 -2.08 12.20 -15.25
CA ILE A 115 -3.06 12.79 -14.33
C ILE A 115 -2.98 14.32 -14.43
N THR A 116 -4.13 14.94 -14.69
CA THR A 116 -4.25 16.39 -14.89
C THR A 116 -4.74 17.11 -13.65
N ALA A 117 -5.62 16.48 -12.86
CA ALA A 117 -6.08 17.07 -11.60
C ALA A 117 -6.50 16.01 -10.57
N MET A 118 -6.30 16.35 -9.30
CA MET A 118 -6.85 15.64 -8.15
C MET A 118 -7.67 16.63 -7.32
N VAL A 119 -8.97 16.36 -7.16
CA VAL A 119 -9.91 17.26 -6.50
C VAL A 119 -10.69 16.51 -5.42
N LYS A 120 -10.75 17.07 -4.22
CA LYS A 120 -11.52 16.47 -3.12
C LYS A 120 -13.03 16.50 -3.44
N GLN A 121 -13.70 15.35 -3.30
CA GLN A 121 -15.12 15.18 -3.53
C GLN A 121 -15.73 14.35 -2.38
N GLY A 122 -16.20 15.05 -1.33
CA GLY A 122 -16.65 14.39 -0.11
C GLY A 122 -15.50 13.70 0.64
N SER A 123 -15.67 12.40 0.92
CA SER A 123 -14.63 11.55 1.53
C SER A 123 -13.59 11.03 0.53
N LYS A 124 -13.87 11.11 -0.78
CA LYS A 124 -13.01 10.59 -1.85
C LYS A 124 -12.30 11.70 -2.62
N VAL A 125 -11.34 11.32 -3.46
CA VAL A 125 -10.64 12.22 -4.38
C VAL A 125 -10.99 11.84 -5.81
N LEU A 126 -11.52 12.80 -6.57
CA LEU A 126 -11.69 12.70 -8.00
C LEU A 126 -10.34 12.91 -8.69
N VAL A 127 -9.91 11.89 -9.42
CA VAL A 127 -8.71 11.91 -10.24
C VAL A 127 -9.11 12.00 -11.70
N THR A 128 -8.60 13.02 -12.38
CA THR A 128 -8.82 13.24 -13.81
C THR A 128 -7.51 13.16 -14.56
N GLY A 129 -7.57 12.68 -15.79
CA GLY A 129 -6.37 12.53 -16.61
C GLY A 129 -6.66 12.17 -18.05
N THR A 130 -5.60 11.87 -18.78
CA THR A 130 -5.67 11.39 -20.17
C THR A 130 -4.77 10.18 -20.38
N ALA A 131 -5.19 9.28 -21.26
CA ALA A 131 -4.37 8.17 -21.76
C ALA A 131 -4.88 7.72 -23.14
N LYS A 132 -4.43 6.56 -23.63
CA LYS A 132 -5.00 5.94 -24.84
C LYS A 132 -6.52 5.74 -24.68
N PRO A 133 -7.33 5.87 -25.74
CA PRO A 133 -8.77 5.60 -25.67
C PRO A 133 -9.11 4.17 -25.23
N ASN A 134 -10.19 4.02 -24.48
CA ASN A 134 -10.78 2.73 -24.08
C ASN A 134 -9.85 1.76 -23.32
N VAL A 135 -8.84 2.26 -22.62
CA VAL A 135 -7.94 1.45 -21.77
C VAL A 135 -8.32 1.57 -20.31
N THR A 136 -8.09 0.52 -19.55
CA THR A 136 -8.24 0.55 -18.08
C THR A 136 -7.05 1.30 -17.49
N VAL A 137 -7.29 2.13 -16.48
CA VAL A 137 -6.25 2.76 -15.68
C VAL A 137 -6.28 2.12 -14.30
N GLU A 138 -5.15 1.53 -13.94
CA GLU A 138 -4.91 0.87 -12.67
C GLU A 138 -4.04 1.77 -11.79
N ALA A 139 -4.26 1.72 -10.49
CA ALA A 139 -3.61 2.58 -9.53
C ALA A 139 -3.27 1.86 -8.22
N LEU A 140 -2.34 2.45 -7.47
CA LEU A 140 -1.86 2.00 -6.17
C LEU A 140 -1.50 3.22 -5.32
N ASN A 141 -2.02 3.32 -4.10
CA ASN A 141 -1.63 4.35 -3.14
C ASN A 141 -0.38 3.89 -2.36
N LEU A 142 0.79 4.36 -2.78
CA LEU A 142 2.09 4.00 -2.19
C LEU A 142 2.23 4.44 -0.72
N SER A 143 1.57 5.54 -0.33
CA SER A 143 1.63 6.04 1.05
C SER A 143 0.82 5.22 2.05
N ALA A 144 -0.15 4.44 1.57
CA ALA A 144 -0.90 3.50 2.41
C ALA A 144 -0.17 2.16 2.61
N ILE A 145 0.74 1.79 1.69
CA ILE A 145 1.40 0.47 1.68
C ILE A 145 2.15 0.14 2.98
N PRO A 146 2.86 1.05 3.66
CA PRO A 146 3.59 0.68 4.86
C PRO A 146 2.67 0.21 6.00
N GLY A 147 1.46 0.77 6.09
CA GLY A 147 0.43 0.34 7.04
C GLY A 147 -0.48 -0.77 6.52
N MET A 148 -0.31 -1.17 5.25
CA MET A 148 -1.08 -2.21 4.60
C MET A 148 -0.17 -3.34 4.12
N ARG A 149 -0.76 -4.42 3.57
CA ARG A 149 -0.02 -5.54 2.99
C ARG A 149 0.15 -5.41 1.47
N LEU A 150 -0.31 -4.32 0.87
CA LEU A 150 -0.29 -4.09 -0.58
C LEU A 150 1.11 -4.27 -1.20
N HIS A 151 1.17 -5.03 -2.28
CA HIS A 151 2.33 -5.19 -3.14
C HIS A 151 2.44 -4.08 -4.17
N ASP A 152 3.62 -3.97 -4.79
CA ASP A 152 3.86 -3.07 -5.92
C ASP A 152 2.93 -3.37 -7.13
N ASP A 153 2.26 -4.52 -7.14
CA ASP A 153 1.31 -4.97 -8.17
C ASP A 153 -0.15 -5.06 -7.71
N ASP A 154 -0.47 -4.76 -6.44
CA ASP A 154 -1.84 -4.84 -5.90
C ASP A 154 -2.65 -3.59 -6.29
N THR A 155 -2.89 -3.48 -7.59
CA THR A 155 -3.59 -2.35 -8.16
C THR A 155 -5.10 -2.50 -8.05
N PHE A 156 -5.78 -1.39 -7.81
CA PHE A 156 -7.21 -1.28 -8.07
C PHE A 156 -7.45 -0.56 -9.40
N VAL A 157 -8.63 -0.77 -9.99
CA VAL A 157 -9.04 -0.02 -11.17
C VAL A 157 -9.46 1.38 -10.74
N LEU A 158 -8.68 2.39 -11.12
CA LEU A 158 -9.03 3.79 -10.90
C LEU A 158 -10.16 4.22 -11.83
N GLY A 159 -10.16 3.74 -13.06
CA GLY A 159 -11.20 4.02 -14.04
C GLY A 159 -10.86 3.48 -15.42
N LYS A 160 -11.71 3.77 -16.41
CA LYS A 160 -11.47 3.46 -17.82
C LYS A 160 -11.51 4.74 -18.63
N THR A 161 -10.60 4.91 -19.58
CA THR A 161 -10.64 6.07 -20.46
C THR A 161 -11.79 5.97 -21.45
N ASP A 162 -12.42 7.11 -21.75
CA ASP A 162 -13.46 7.19 -22.77
C ASP A 162 -12.87 7.10 -24.21
N ALA A 163 -13.75 7.19 -25.22
CA ALA A 163 -13.35 7.17 -26.62
C ALA A 163 -12.44 8.34 -27.03
N SER A 164 -12.41 9.42 -26.25
CA SER A 164 -11.51 10.57 -26.43
C SER A 164 -10.22 10.46 -25.61
N GLY A 165 -10.05 9.37 -24.84
CA GLY A 165 -8.87 9.14 -24.00
C GLY A 165 -8.94 9.82 -22.63
N ARG A 166 -10.10 10.35 -22.21
CA ARG A 166 -10.24 11.02 -20.91
C ARG A 166 -10.50 10.02 -19.80
N LEU A 167 -9.78 10.17 -18.69
CA LEU A 167 -9.97 9.41 -17.46
C LEU A 167 -10.74 10.25 -16.43
N GLN A 168 -11.72 9.62 -15.78
CA GLN A 168 -12.27 10.07 -14.50
C GLN A 168 -12.39 8.85 -13.59
N GLY A 169 -11.91 8.98 -12.36
CA GLY A 169 -11.92 7.91 -11.36
C GLY A 169 -11.91 8.51 -9.96
N THR A 170 -12.43 7.77 -8.98
CA THR A 170 -12.38 8.19 -7.58
C THR A 170 -11.53 7.24 -6.77
N VAL A 171 -10.72 7.77 -5.87
CA VAL A 171 -9.83 7.01 -4.99
C VAL A 171 -9.80 7.64 -3.61
N ASP A 172 -9.61 6.81 -2.59
CA ASP A 172 -9.34 7.25 -1.23
C ASP A 172 -7.87 7.69 -1.12
N LEU A 173 -7.65 9.01 -1.17
CA LEU A 173 -6.35 9.67 -1.07
C LEU A 173 -6.44 10.84 -0.09
N LYS A 174 -5.33 11.11 0.60
CA LYS A 174 -5.12 12.29 1.42
C LYS A 174 -4.06 13.18 0.77
N ALA A 175 -3.99 14.44 1.22
CA ALA A 175 -2.97 15.36 0.74
C ALA A 175 -1.57 14.77 0.99
N GLY A 176 -0.64 15.01 0.07
CA GLY A 176 0.74 14.51 0.21
C GLY A 176 0.94 13.01 -0.09
N ASP A 177 -0.12 12.19 -0.18
CA ASP A 177 -0.01 10.77 -0.54
C ASP A 177 0.60 10.59 -1.94
N TRP A 178 1.35 9.49 -2.12
CA TRP A 178 1.92 9.09 -3.40
C TRP A 178 1.01 8.09 -4.11
N LEU A 179 0.50 8.45 -5.29
CA LEU A 179 -0.28 7.59 -6.16
C LEU A 179 0.56 7.11 -7.34
N ARG A 180 0.64 5.79 -7.53
CA ARG A 180 1.28 5.15 -8.68
C ARG A 180 0.22 4.63 -9.64
N VAL A 181 0.32 4.96 -10.93
CA VAL A 181 -0.70 4.67 -11.95
C VAL A 181 -0.11 4.14 -13.25
N ARG A 182 -0.82 3.23 -13.92
CA ARG A 182 -0.49 2.75 -15.28
C ARG A 182 -1.75 2.44 -16.08
N THR A 183 -1.62 2.33 -17.39
CA THR A 183 -2.69 1.81 -18.24
C THR A 183 -2.56 0.30 -18.42
N ARG A 184 -3.70 -0.37 -18.64
CA ARG A 184 -3.79 -1.77 -19.11
C ARG A 184 -4.79 -1.86 -20.27
N ASP A 185 -4.35 -2.42 -21.38
CA ASP A 185 -5.22 -2.65 -22.54
C ASP A 185 -6.05 -3.95 -22.40
N ALA A 186 -7.00 -4.17 -23.31
CA ALA A 186 -7.86 -5.36 -23.30
C ALA A 186 -7.11 -6.70 -23.52
N ARG A 187 -5.85 -6.65 -23.97
CA ARG A 187 -4.97 -7.82 -24.13
C ARG A 187 -4.10 -8.05 -22.89
N GLY A 188 -4.22 -7.18 -21.88
CA GLY A 188 -3.46 -7.25 -20.63
C GLY A 188 -2.12 -6.53 -20.67
N ASN A 189 -1.74 -5.87 -21.78
CA ASN A 189 -0.47 -5.15 -21.87
C ASN A 189 -0.53 -3.87 -21.03
N THR A 190 0.55 -3.61 -20.29
CA THR A 190 0.63 -2.43 -19.42
C THR A 190 1.56 -1.36 -19.96
N SER A 191 1.26 -0.09 -19.69
CA SER A 191 2.24 0.98 -19.86
C SER A 191 3.26 1.00 -18.72
N ASP A 192 4.29 1.82 -18.89
CA ASP A 192 5.18 2.22 -17.80
C ASP A 192 4.38 2.88 -16.66
N TRP A 193 4.93 2.76 -15.46
CA TRP A 193 4.37 3.38 -14.25
C TRP A 193 4.62 4.88 -14.22
N GLN A 194 3.65 5.61 -13.67
CA GLN A 194 3.76 7.03 -13.33
C GLN A 194 3.47 7.18 -11.84
N VAL A 195 4.33 7.91 -11.12
CA VAL A 195 4.20 8.15 -9.68
C VAL A 195 3.93 9.64 -9.46
N ILE A 196 2.90 9.97 -8.69
CA ILE A 196 2.36 11.33 -8.58
C ILE A 196 2.02 11.60 -7.12
N ARG A 197 2.48 12.73 -6.59
CA ARG A 197 2.14 13.17 -5.23
C ARG A 197 0.85 13.99 -5.25
N ALA A 198 -0.06 13.73 -4.30
CA ALA A 198 -1.37 14.36 -4.19
C ALA A 198 -1.30 15.78 -3.55
N ASP A 199 -0.41 16.62 -4.07
CA ASP A 199 -0.14 17.97 -3.54
C ASP A 199 -1.27 18.97 -3.79
N GLN A 200 -2.11 18.68 -4.78
CA GLN A 200 -3.25 19.52 -5.16
C GLN A 200 -4.36 19.53 -4.10
N LEU A 201 -4.31 18.62 -3.12
CA LEU A 201 -5.33 18.47 -2.09
C LEU A 201 -5.11 19.36 -0.85
N GLY A 202 -4.01 20.14 -0.83
CA GLY A 202 -3.68 21.05 0.26
C GLY A 202 -2.54 20.53 1.15
N GLY A 203 -2.53 20.98 2.41
CA GLY A 203 -1.55 20.56 3.41
C GLY A 203 -1.92 19.22 4.05
N ASP A 204 -0.91 18.41 4.32
CA ASP A 204 -0.99 17.27 5.21
C ASP A 204 -0.29 17.63 6.53
N ALA A 205 -0.58 16.88 7.60
CA ALA A 205 0.16 16.97 8.86
C ALA A 205 0.57 15.58 9.36
N ARG A 206 0.29 14.54 8.57
CA ARG A 206 0.66 13.17 8.89
C ARG A 206 2.14 12.98 8.67
N GLU A 207 2.71 12.09 9.47
CA GLU A 207 4.07 11.63 9.27
C GLU A 207 4.06 10.41 8.35
N ALA A 208 5.22 10.16 7.73
CA ALA A 208 5.41 8.95 6.95
C ALA A 208 5.19 7.69 7.80
N LEU A 209 4.35 6.78 7.32
CA LEU A 209 4.15 5.48 7.93
C LEU A 209 5.37 4.59 7.73
N VAL A 210 5.80 3.88 8.77
CA VAL A 210 6.97 3.00 8.71
C VAL A 210 6.61 1.61 9.19
N ALA A 211 6.79 0.63 8.31
CA ALA A 211 6.68 -0.78 8.62
C ALA A 211 7.94 -1.27 9.36
N MET A 212 8.06 -0.93 10.66
CA MET A 212 9.24 -1.29 11.47
C MET A 212 9.54 -2.80 11.44
N ALA A 213 8.51 -3.64 11.39
CA ALA A 213 8.62 -5.10 11.29
C ALA A 213 9.44 -5.58 10.07
N ARG A 214 9.55 -4.73 9.02
CA ARG A 214 10.29 -5.04 7.78
C ARG A 214 11.78 -4.67 7.88
N ILE A 215 12.19 -3.97 8.94
CA ILE A 215 13.57 -3.53 9.12
C ILE A 215 14.31 -4.53 10.01
N GLU A 216 15.39 -5.09 9.48
CA GLU A 216 16.31 -5.91 10.26
C GLU A 216 17.62 -5.17 10.53
N LEU A 217 18.14 -5.35 11.73
CA LEU A 217 19.48 -4.97 12.12
C LEU A 217 20.38 -6.21 12.25
N SER A 218 21.61 -6.12 11.75
CA SER A 218 22.63 -7.13 12.01
C SER A 218 24.00 -6.49 12.23
N ASP A 219 24.84 -7.15 13.02
CA ASP A 219 26.21 -6.71 13.24
C ASP A 219 27.01 -6.83 11.95
N ALA A 220 27.54 -5.70 11.47
CA ALA A 220 28.39 -5.63 10.28
C ALA A 220 29.90 -5.62 10.65
N GLY A 221 30.22 -5.82 11.93
CA GLY A 221 31.57 -5.74 12.48
C GLY A 221 32.07 -4.30 12.63
N ASN A 222 33.20 -4.14 13.32
CA ASN A 222 33.90 -2.86 13.47
C ASN A 222 33.03 -1.72 14.02
N GLY A 223 32.09 -2.04 14.93
CA GLY A 223 31.18 -1.06 15.53
C GLY A 223 30.13 -0.51 14.56
N LYS A 224 29.83 -1.25 13.49
CA LYS A 224 28.79 -0.91 12.52
C LYS A 224 27.67 -1.93 12.55
N ILE A 225 26.44 -1.43 12.46
CA ILE A 225 25.23 -2.22 12.29
C ILE A 225 24.73 -1.97 10.88
N GLN A 226 24.52 -3.04 10.12
CA GLN A 226 23.87 -2.94 8.82
C GLN A 226 22.36 -3.07 8.97
N MET A 227 21.64 -2.39 8.09
CA MET A 227 20.20 -2.44 8.02
C MET A 227 19.75 -3.06 6.70
N ALA A 228 18.71 -3.87 6.76
CA ALA A 228 18.13 -4.49 5.58
C ALA A 228 16.61 -4.41 5.62
N ASN A 229 15.99 -4.28 4.45
CA ASN A 229 14.59 -4.64 4.28
C ASN A 229 14.51 -6.17 4.23
N ASN A 230 13.81 -6.81 5.17
CA ASN A 230 13.62 -8.26 5.17
C ASN A 230 12.60 -8.74 4.13
N ASN A 231 11.99 -7.81 3.39
CA ASN A 231 10.97 -8.03 2.39
C ASN A 231 11.16 -7.10 1.18
N ASN A 232 11.95 -7.52 0.19
CA ASN A 232 12.21 -6.69 -1.00
C ASN A 232 10.96 -6.42 -1.84
N SER A 233 9.94 -7.26 -1.75
CA SER A 233 8.68 -7.12 -2.48
C SER A 233 7.73 -6.09 -1.86
N ARG A 234 8.08 -5.51 -0.71
CA ARG A 234 7.29 -4.46 -0.04
C ARG A 234 8.17 -3.30 0.45
N PRO A 235 7.68 -2.06 0.40
CA PRO A 235 8.42 -0.92 0.90
C PRO A 235 8.42 -0.85 2.43
N ILE A 236 9.38 -0.13 3.00
CA ILE A 236 9.46 0.13 4.44
C ILE A 236 8.58 1.33 4.80
N SER A 237 8.52 2.32 3.92
CA SER A 237 7.78 3.57 4.11
C SER A 237 7.24 4.04 2.76
N GLU A 238 6.55 5.17 2.75
CA GLU A 238 6.20 5.84 1.50
C GLU A 238 7.46 6.32 0.72
N PRO A 239 7.33 6.58 -0.60
CA PRO A 239 8.43 7.08 -1.42
C PRO A 239 9.13 8.30 -0.85
N PHE A 240 10.46 8.31 -0.93
CA PHE A 240 11.34 9.41 -0.51
C PHE A 240 11.28 9.79 0.97
N ALA A 241 10.63 8.99 1.80
CA ALA A 241 10.62 9.21 3.24
C ALA A 241 12.04 9.10 3.83
N LYS A 242 12.25 9.76 4.97
CA LYS A 242 13.50 9.74 5.72
C LYS A 242 13.27 9.09 7.07
N LEU A 243 14.21 8.25 7.49
CA LEU A 243 14.20 7.58 8.79
C LEU A 243 15.35 8.10 9.66
N GLN A 244 15.05 8.71 10.80
CA GLN A 244 16.04 9.02 11.82
C GLN A 244 16.11 7.88 12.83
N LEU A 245 17.27 7.25 12.94
CA LEU A 245 17.59 6.29 13.98
C LEU A 245 18.35 6.97 15.10
N GLU A 246 17.97 6.69 16.34
CA GLU A 246 18.68 7.12 17.54
C GLU A 246 19.08 5.90 18.36
N ASN A 247 20.38 5.67 18.52
CA ASN A 247 20.91 4.59 19.37
C ASN A 247 20.65 4.95 20.83
N GLN A 248 19.84 4.17 21.54
CA GLN A 248 19.43 4.46 22.92
C GLN A 248 20.60 4.46 23.91
N ARG A 249 21.68 3.74 23.60
CA ARG A 249 22.86 3.67 24.48
C ARG A 249 23.76 4.90 24.31
N THR A 250 23.96 5.38 23.09
CA THR A 250 24.90 6.48 22.80
C THR A 250 24.23 7.84 22.61
N GLY A 251 22.92 7.86 22.35
CA GLY A 251 22.19 9.05 21.90
C GLY A 251 22.53 9.49 20.47
N GLU A 252 23.36 8.73 19.75
CA GLU A 252 23.77 9.07 18.40
C GLU A 252 22.60 8.96 17.41
N LYS A 253 22.45 9.97 16.55
CA LYS A 253 21.39 10.05 15.55
C LYS A 253 21.95 9.91 14.14
N THR A 254 21.32 9.08 13.32
CA THR A 254 21.63 8.94 11.89
C THR A 254 20.35 9.01 11.08
N VAL A 255 20.37 9.79 9.98
CA VAL A 255 19.24 9.86 9.04
C VAL A 255 19.55 9.00 7.82
N ILE A 256 18.59 8.19 7.41
CA ILE A 256 18.64 7.34 6.23
C ILE A 256 17.55 7.79 5.28
N ASP A 257 17.93 8.05 4.04
CA ASP A 257 17.01 8.37 2.95
C ASP A 257 16.50 7.09 2.29
N LEU A 258 15.18 7.01 2.08
CA LEU A 258 14.57 5.97 1.27
C LEU A 258 14.44 6.42 -0.19
N ASP A 259 14.43 5.47 -1.10
CA ASP A 259 14.33 5.71 -2.53
C ASP A 259 12.89 6.05 -2.99
N ASP A 260 12.71 6.18 -4.30
CA ASP A 260 11.42 6.46 -4.96
C ASP A 260 10.41 5.31 -4.84
N THR A 261 10.83 4.18 -4.27
CA THR A 261 9.98 3.05 -3.95
C THR A 261 9.77 2.88 -2.46
N GLY A 262 10.31 3.76 -1.60
CA GLY A 262 10.17 3.66 -0.15
C GLY A 262 11.06 2.57 0.48
N ARG A 263 12.15 2.20 -0.19
CA ARG A 263 13.13 1.19 0.27
C ARG A 263 14.48 1.82 0.58
N PHE A 264 15.33 1.07 1.27
CA PHE A 264 16.70 1.51 1.51
C PHE A 264 17.47 1.63 0.19
N ASN A 265 18.15 2.75 -0.01
CA ASN A 265 19.12 2.88 -1.08
C ASN A 265 20.40 2.12 -0.71
N GLY A 266 20.56 0.92 -1.25
CA GLY A 266 21.67 0.01 -0.92
C GLY A 266 21.52 -0.60 0.48
N VAL A 267 22.66 -0.81 1.16
CA VAL A 267 22.71 -1.42 2.51
C VAL A 267 23.24 -0.40 3.51
N PRO A 268 22.35 0.41 4.12
CA PRO A 268 22.80 1.46 5.03
C PRO A 268 23.42 0.88 6.30
N LYS A 269 24.41 1.60 6.83
CA LYS A 269 25.14 1.21 8.05
C LYS A 269 25.14 2.36 9.05
N VAL A 270 24.86 2.04 10.31
CA VAL A 270 24.87 2.98 11.43
C VAL A 270 25.88 2.55 12.49
N ASN A 271 26.31 3.46 13.36
CA ASN A 271 27.18 3.12 14.48
C ASN A 271 26.40 2.34 15.56
N GLY A 272 26.99 1.24 16.04
CA GLY A 272 26.39 0.43 17.09
C GLY A 272 27.09 -0.91 17.28
N LYS A 273 26.57 -1.71 18.20
CA LYS A 273 27.05 -3.08 18.47
C LYS A 273 25.88 -4.00 18.79
N ALA A 274 26.16 -5.31 18.82
CA ALA A 274 25.23 -6.33 19.29
C ALA A 274 24.57 -5.93 20.64
N GLY A 275 23.25 -6.09 20.73
CA GLY A 275 22.44 -5.71 21.89
C GLY A 275 22.04 -4.23 21.97
N ASP A 276 22.54 -3.36 21.07
CA ASP A 276 22.06 -1.97 21.03
C ASP A 276 20.60 -1.90 20.55
N ARG A 277 19.89 -0.87 21.03
CA ARG A 277 18.51 -0.56 20.65
C ARG A 277 18.44 0.78 19.93
N PHE A 278 17.58 0.86 18.92
CA PHE A 278 17.39 2.06 18.11
C PHE A 278 15.92 2.49 18.12
N THR A 279 15.64 3.73 18.53
CA THR A 279 14.33 4.35 18.29
C THR A 279 14.30 4.96 16.90
N LEU A 280 13.14 4.94 16.24
CA LEU A 280 12.98 5.52 14.91
C LEU A 280 12.06 6.75 14.97
N ALA A 281 12.27 7.68 14.05
CA ALA A 281 11.34 8.75 13.71
C ALA A 281 11.30 8.89 12.18
N ALA A 282 10.16 9.27 11.63
CA ALA A 282 9.96 9.34 10.18
C ALA A 282 9.63 10.75 9.71
N SER A 283 10.04 11.07 8.48
CA SER A 283 9.73 12.32 7.80
C SER A 283 9.29 12.02 6.38
N ASP A 284 8.21 12.64 5.94
CA ASP A 284 7.73 12.65 4.55
C ASP A 284 8.43 13.75 3.70
N GLY A 285 9.35 14.50 4.33
CA GLY A 285 10.06 15.62 3.73
C GLY A 285 9.33 16.96 3.76
N ARG A 286 8.11 17.06 4.31
CA ARG A 286 7.39 18.34 4.48
C ARG A 286 7.03 18.64 5.91
N ASP A 287 6.34 17.72 6.59
CA ASP A 287 5.61 18.06 7.80
C ASP A 287 6.46 17.80 9.04
N ASN A 288 7.15 16.65 9.09
CA ASN A 288 8.04 16.28 10.19
C ASN A 288 9.52 16.34 9.80
N THR A 289 10.01 17.48 9.32
CA THR A 289 11.44 17.65 8.94
C THR A 289 12.40 17.59 10.13
N ALA A 290 11.90 17.80 11.34
CA ALA A 290 12.67 17.81 12.58
C ALA A 290 12.64 16.49 13.36
N PHE A 291 11.95 15.45 12.86
CA PHE A 291 11.85 14.13 13.50
C PHE A 291 11.37 14.19 14.96
N ARG A 292 10.34 15.00 15.22
CA ARG A 292 9.89 15.30 16.59
C ARG A 292 9.16 14.12 17.23
N THR A 293 8.49 13.31 16.43
CA THR A 293 7.71 12.16 16.91
C THR A 293 8.50 10.89 16.68
N LYS A 294 8.78 10.17 17.76
CA LYS A 294 9.35 8.83 17.68
C LYS A 294 8.24 7.82 17.42
N LEU A 295 8.51 6.88 16.52
CA LEU A 295 7.70 5.69 16.35
C LEU A 295 7.71 4.89 17.66
N PRO A 296 6.57 4.28 18.01
CA PRO A 296 6.47 3.51 19.25
C PRO A 296 7.23 2.18 19.09
N GLY A 297 8.07 1.84 20.07
CA GLY A 297 8.94 0.66 20.04
C GLY A 297 10.39 0.97 19.69
N PHE A 298 11.16 -0.07 19.36
CA PHE A 298 12.56 0.04 19.00
C PHE A 298 13.02 -1.14 18.12
N LEU A 299 14.09 -0.95 17.35
CA LEU A 299 14.81 -2.03 16.71
C LEU A 299 15.94 -2.52 17.63
N GLU A 300 16.07 -3.82 17.83
CA GLU A 300 17.15 -4.40 18.65
C GLU A 300 18.15 -5.15 17.77
N VAL A 301 19.44 -4.88 17.96
CA VAL A 301 20.52 -5.60 17.27
C VAL A 301 20.70 -6.97 17.94
N PRO A 302 20.67 -8.08 17.19
CA PRO A 302 20.90 -9.41 17.74
C PRO A 302 22.19 -9.53 18.55
N GLY A 303 22.10 -10.22 19.69
CA GLY A 303 23.24 -10.59 20.53
C GLY A 303 24.03 -11.79 20.00
N ALA A 304 25.30 -11.92 20.39
CA ALA A 304 26.11 -13.09 20.08
C ALA A 304 25.58 -14.33 20.82
N GLY A 305 24.82 -15.18 20.12
CA GLY A 305 24.30 -16.47 20.64
C GLY A 305 22.78 -16.58 20.83
N GLY A 306 21.99 -15.58 20.45
CA GLY A 306 20.52 -15.60 20.57
C GLY A 306 19.82 -15.71 19.22
N GLY A 307 19.01 -16.75 19.03
CA GLY A 307 18.12 -16.88 17.87
C GLY A 307 17.02 -15.83 17.88
N GLY A 308 17.17 -14.79 17.05
CA GLY A 308 16.15 -13.84 16.62
C GLY A 308 15.93 -12.65 17.58
N SER A 309 16.41 -11.47 17.20
CA SER A 309 15.82 -10.20 17.64
C SER A 309 15.52 -9.33 16.41
N GLY A 310 14.25 -8.99 16.23
CA GLY A 310 13.75 -8.06 15.22
C GLY A 310 13.17 -6.81 15.86
N ALA A 311 12.37 -6.05 15.12
CA ALA A 311 11.66 -4.90 15.65
C ALA A 311 10.80 -5.28 16.87
N GLN A 312 11.06 -4.64 18.01
CA GLN A 312 10.18 -4.66 19.17
C GLN A 312 9.15 -3.56 18.97
N ILE A 313 8.02 -3.94 18.40
CA ILE A 313 6.90 -3.05 18.09
C ILE A 313 6.10 -2.87 19.39
N ALA A 314 5.68 -1.64 19.69
CA ALA A 314 4.85 -1.40 20.87
C ALA A 314 3.49 -2.09 20.74
N ASP A 315 2.83 -2.27 21.88
CA ASP A 315 1.45 -2.76 21.92
C ASP A 315 0.53 -1.88 21.06
N PRO A 316 -0.38 -2.46 20.25
CA PRO A 316 -1.21 -1.68 19.34
C PRO A 316 -2.16 -0.79 20.14
N LYS A 317 -2.15 0.51 19.83
CA LYS A 317 -3.10 1.47 20.40
C LYS A 317 -4.53 1.10 20.00
N PRO A 318 -5.55 1.41 20.82
CA PRO A 318 -6.95 1.12 20.47
C PRO A 318 -7.37 1.94 19.25
N HIS A 319 -8.50 1.62 18.61
CA HIS A 319 -9.06 2.41 17.51
C HIS A 319 -9.15 3.91 17.87
N LYS A 320 -9.02 4.82 16.89
CA LYS A 320 -9.00 6.28 17.14
C LYS A 320 -10.23 6.76 17.91
N ASP A 321 -11.38 6.15 17.68
CA ASP A 321 -12.66 6.52 18.32
C ASP A 321 -12.73 6.06 19.79
N ASP A 322 -11.91 5.08 20.14
CA ASP A 322 -11.76 4.56 21.51
C ASP A 322 -10.68 5.32 22.30
N ARG A 323 -10.10 6.37 21.72
CA ARG A 323 -9.09 7.23 22.38
C ARG A 323 -9.73 8.50 22.94
N LYS A 324 -9.14 9.00 24.03
CA LYS A 324 -9.39 10.34 24.57
C LYS A 324 -8.71 11.38 23.66
N PRO A 325 -9.07 12.68 23.77
CA PRO A 325 -8.43 13.75 22.99
C PRO A 325 -6.90 13.84 23.14
N ASP A 326 -6.36 13.39 24.28
CA ASP A 326 -4.92 13.32 24.54
C ASP A 326 -4.23 12.09 23.92
N GLY A 327 -4.98 11.25 23.20
CA GLY A 327 -4.50 10.03 22.55
C GLY A 327 -4.42 8.79 23.44
N THR A 328 -4.74 8.91 24.74
CA THR A 328 -4.78 7.76 25.66
C THR A 328 -6.07 6.94 25.50
N SER A 329 -6.05 5.68 25.90
CA SER A 329 -7.22 4.80 25.80
C SER A 329 -8.38 5.28 26.70
N ARG A 330 -9.63 5.11 26.23
CA ARG A 330 -10.85 5.20 27.05
C ARG A 330 -11.12 3.92 27.86
N TYR A 331 -10.45 2.83 27.52
CA TYR A 331 -10.65 1.50 28.10
C TYR A 331 -9.39 1.00 28.80
N ASP A 332 -9.59 0.28 29.89
CA ASP A 332 -8.49 -0.31 30.66
C ASP A 332 -8.00 -1.61 30.03
N LEU A 333 -6.69 -1.85 30.18
CA LEU A 333 -6.08 -3.13 29.85
C LEU A 333 -6.29 -4.12 31.00
N LYS A 334 -6.63 -5.36 30.66
CA LYS A 334 -6.75 -6.45 31.62
C LYS A 334 -6.01 -7.68 31.11
N ARG A 335 -5.28 -8.35 32.00
CA ARG A 335 -4.63 -9.63 31.73
C ARG A 335 -5.65 -10.76 31.65
N TYR A 336 -5.59 -11.52 30.56
CA TYR A 336 -6.30 -12.78 30.38
C TYR A 336 -5.33 -13.94 30.61
N THR A 337 -5.82 -14.99 31.26
CA THR A 337 -5.04 -16.18 31.66
C THR A 337 -5.75 -17.49 31.31
N GLY A 338 -6.79 -17.43 30.48
CA GLY A 338 -7.43 -18.62 29.94
C GLY A 338 -6.51 -19.45 29.04
N PRO A 339 -6.97 -20.63 28.59
CA PRO A 339 -6.16 -21.51 27.77
C PRO A 339 -5.88 -20.89 26.38
N LEU A 340 -4.70 -21.16 25.82
CA LEU A 340 -4.40 -20.74 24.45
C LEU A 340 -5.38 -21.36 23.44
N PHE A 341 -5.68 -22.66 23.61
CA PHE A 341 -6.63 -23.41 22.80
C PHE A 341 -7.62 -24.17 23.69
N HIS A 342 -8.89 -24.23 23.29
CA HIS A 342 -9.98 -24.91 23.99
C HIS A 342 -10.72 -25.82 23.00
N ASN A 343 -10.59 -27.14 23.15
CA ASN A 343 -11.19 -28.15 22.26
C ASN A 343 -10.76 -28.11 20.78
N GLY A 344 -9.73 -27.35 20.42
CA GLY A 344 -9.21 -27.30 19.06
C GLY A 344 -8.95 -25.88 18.62
N ILE A 345 -8.92 -25.67 17.31
CA ILE A 345 -9.08 -24.36 16.68
C ILE A 345 -10.29 -24.53 15.77
N SER A 346 -11.30 -23.68 15.95
CA SER A 346 -12.58 -23.77 15.26
C SER A 346 -13.03 -22.41 14.73
N PRO A 347 -13.82 -22.36 13.65
CA PRO A 347 -14.45 -21.12 13.20
C PRO A 347 -15.28 -20.43 14.28
N GLU A 348 -15.90 -21.20 15.16
CA GLU A 348 -16.79 -20.73 16.22
C GLU A 348 -16.03 -19.96 17.32
N ASP A 349 -14.73 -20.18 17.48
CA ASP A 349 -13.88 -19.45 18.44
C ASP A 349 -13.70 -17.97 18.04
N VAL A 350 -14.07 -17.59 16.81
CA VAL A 350 -13.78 -16.27 16.24
C VAL A 350 -15.00 -15.38 16.30
N VAL A 351 -15.05 -14.47 17.28
CA VAL A 351 -16.11 -13.46 17.40
C VAL A 351 -15.50 -12.06 17.30
N GLN A 352 -16.02 -11.26 16.38
CA GLN A 352 -15.61 -9.87 16.17
C GLN A 352 -16.07 -8.98 17.33
N GLY A 353 -15.23 -8.00 17.69
CA GLY A 353 -15.56 -6.99 18.69
C GLY A 353 -16.11 -5.69 18.12
N ASN A 354 -15.91 -4.60 18.88
CA ASN A 354 -16.39 -3.27 18.53
C ASN A 354 -15.38 -2.53 17.63
N ILE A 355 -15.19 -3.01 16.41
CA ILE A 355 -14.21 -2.49 15.45
C ILE A 355 -14.60 -2.87 14.01
N GLY A 356 -14.27 -2.01 13.03
CA GLY A 356 -14.60 -2.20 11.61
C GLY A 356 -13.65 -3.10 10.82
N ASP A 357 -13.20 -4.21 11.40
CA ASP A 357 -12.15 -5.08 10.82
C ASP A 357 -12.68 -6.41 10.26
N CYS A 358 -13.99 -6.52 9.96
CA CYS A 358 -14.70 -7.78 9.68
C CYS A 358 -14.03 -8.78 8.70
N TYR A 359 -13.22 -8.29 7.76
CA TYR A 359 -12.41 -9.11 6.86
C TYR A 359 -11.43 -10.04 7.61
N LEU A 360 -10.94 -9.62 8.78
CA LEU A 360 -9.97 -10.32 9.61
C LEU A 360 -10.59 -11.50 10.39
N PRO A 361 -11.65 -11.33 11.21
CA PRO A 361 -12.32 -12.47 11.84
C PRO A 361 -12.92 -13.43 10.82
N ALA A 362 -13.47 -12.94 9.70
CA ALA A 362 -13.97 -13.83 8.65
C ALA A 362 -12.83 -14.67 8.04
N ALA A 363 -11.66 -14.07 7.82
CA ALA A 363 -10.49 -14.79 7.33
C ALA A 363 -9.93 -15.79 8.36
N ALA A 364 -9.84 -15.40 9.63
CA ALA A 364 -9.37 -16.29 10.69
C ALA A 364 -10.30 -17.50 10.87
N ALA A 365 -11.61 -17.31 10.81
CA ALA A 365 -12.58 -18.41 10.82
C ALA A 365 -12.44 -19.31 9.58
N ALA A 366 -12.20 -18.74 8.39
CA ALA A 366 -11.94 -19.53 7.18
C ALA A 366 -10.66 -20.36 7.29
N LEU A 367 -9.60 -19.78 7.89
CA LEU A 367 -8.34 -20.46 8.17
C LEU A 367 -8.51 -21.55 9.24
N ALA A 368 -9.30 -21.31 10.28
CA ALA A 368 -9.64 -22.30 11.29
C ALA A 368 -10.39 -23.49 10.67
N HIS A 369 -11.29 -23.22 9.72
CA HIS A 369 -12.01 -24.26 8.99
C HIS A 369 -11.10 -25.08 8.05
N ALA A 370 -10.21 -24.39 7.32
CA ALA A 370 -9.45 -24.98 6.23
C ALA A 370 -8.09 -25.55 6.68
N MET A 371 -7.39 -24.86 7.58
CA MET A 371 -5.99 -25.06 7.92
C MET A 371 -5.71 -24.84 9.43
N PRO A 372 -6.41 -25.51 10.36
CA PRO A 372 -6.25 -25.27 11.81
C PRO A 372 -4.82 -25.56 12.30
N ASP A 373 -4.13 -26.55 11.74
CA ASP A 373 -2.74 -26.87 12.13
C ASP A 373 -1.75 -25.76 11.77
N LEU A 374 -2.02 -25.01 10.69
CA LEU A 374 -1.22 -23.85 10.33
C LEU A 374 -1.38 -22.72 11.36
N LEU A 375 -2.63 -22.45 11.77
CA LEU A 375 -2.91 -21.50 12.86
C LEU A 375 -2.28 -21.96 14.18
N ARG A 376 -2.28 -23.26 14.47
CA ARG A 376 -1.63 -23.79 15.68
C ARG A 376 -0.12 -23.57 15.66
N THR A 377 0.52 -23.84 14.52
CA THR A 377 1.99 -23.81 14.40
C THR A 377 2.57 -22.40 14.23
N MET A 378 1.76 -21.43 13.80
CA MET A 378 2.22 -20.03 13.73
C MET A 378 2.33 -19.37 15.10
N ILE A 379 1.68 -19.92 16.13
CA ILE A 379 1.66 -19.38 17.50
C ILE A 379 2.63 -20.16 18.38
N LYS A 380 3.57 -19.46 19.00
CA LYS A 380 4.44 -19.99 20.03
C LYS A 380 4.10 -19.35 21.36
N ASP A 381 3.76 -20.16 22.36
CA ASP A 381 3.71 -19.74 23.76
C ASP A 381 5.13 -19.75 24.34
N ASP A 382 5.61 -18.60 24.80
CA ASP A 382 6.96 -18.46 25.35
C ASP A 382 7.05 -18.81 26.85
N GLY A 383 5.92 -19.14 27.48
CA GLY A 383 5.85 -19.58 28.88
C GLY A 383 6.05 -18.47 29.92
N ASN A 384 6.15 -17.22 29.48
CA ASN A 384 6.33 -16.03 30.34
C ASN A 384 5.15 -15.04 30.22
N GLY A 385 4.01 -15.51 29.69
CA GLY A 385 2.85 -14.67 29.39
C GLY A 385 2.96 -13.87 28.09
N LYS A 386 3.96 -14.17 27.25
CA LYS A 386 4.09 -13.66 25.88
C LYS A 386 3.90 -14.78 24.86
N PHE A 387 3.48 -14.39 23.67
CA PHE A 387 3.23 -15.25 22.53
C PHE A 387 3.87 -14.65 21.29
N THR A 388 4.64 -15.46 20.56
CA THR A 388 5.19 -15.07 19.26
C THR A 388 4.32 -15.62 18.13
N PHE A 389 3.85 -14.72 17.26
CA PHE A 389 3.17 -15.03 16.01
C PHE A 389 4.14 -14.94 14.85
N THR A 390 4.16 -15.96 13.98
CA THR A 390 4.98 -15.98 12.77
C THR A 390 4.10 -15.79 11.53
N PHE A 391 4.11 -14.58 10.97
CA PHE A 391 3.43 -14.26 9.73
C PHE A 391 4.34 -14.53 8.53
N LYS A 392 3.77 -15.15 7.50
CA LYS A 392 4.46 -15.53 6.27
C LYS A 392 4.64 -14.36 5.32
N ASP A 393 5.73 -14.41 4.59
CA ASP A 393 5.89 -13.65 3.36
C ASP A 393 5.58 -14.53 2.14
N ALA A 394 4.59 -14.12 1.34
CA ALA A 394 4.15 -14.90 0.18
C ALA A 394 5.05 -14.75 -1.06
N TRP A 395 6.12 -13.95 -0.96
CA TRP A 395 6.90 -13.46 -2.08
C TRP A 395 8.40 -13.77 -1.92
N GLY A 396 8.72 -14.78 -1.12
CA GLY A 396 10.08 -15.25 -0.90
C GLY A 396 10.92 -14.36 0.03
N GLY A 397 10.31 -13.38 0.68
CA GLY A 397 10.88 -12.68 1.83
C GLY A 397 10.91 -13.57 3.07
N ARG A 398 11.40 -13.01 4.18
CA ARG A 398 11.43 -13.75 5.45
C ARG A 398 10.13 -13.56 6.23
N ASP A 399 9.76 -14.61 6.94
CA ASP A 399 8.66 -14.57 7.90
C ASP A 399 8.89 -13.47 8.95
N THR A 400 7.81 -12.76 9.28
CA THR A 400 7.80 -11.70 10.28
C THR A 400 7.31 -12.27 11.61
N LYS A 401 8.07 -12.02 12.68
CA LYS A 401 7.68 -12.42 14.04
C LYS A 401 7.12 -11.22 14.80
N ILE A 402 5.98 -11.42 15.45
CA ILE A 402 5.30 -10.41 16.28
C ILE A 402 5.09 -10.98 17.66
N ASP A 403 5.59 -10.30 18.68
CA ASP A 403 5.43 -10.70 20.08
C ASP A 403 4.29 -9.89 20.72
N VAL A 404 3.32 -10.60 21.30
CA VAL A 404 2.18 -10.02 22.04
C VAL A 404 2.08 -10.64 23.43
N ASP A 405 1.32 -9.99 24.30
CA ASP A 405 0.82 -10.56 25.55
C ASP A 405 -0.71 -10.59 25.56
N ALA A 406 -1.28 -11.27 26.55
CA ALA A 406 -2.72 -11.39 26.75
C ALA A 406 -3.32 -10.22 27.56
N ASP A 407 -2.75 -9.01 27.48
CA ASP A 407 -3.41 -7.80 27.96
C ASP A 407 -4.32 -7.24 26.86
N PHE A 408 -5.64 -7.27 27.10
CA PHE A 408 -6.63 -6.77 26.15
C PHE A 408 -7.34 -5.55 26.69
N TYR A 409 -7.71 -4.61 25.80
CA TYR A 409 -8.63 -3.53 26.15
C TYR A 409 -9.98 -4.15 26.54
N THR A 410 -10.55 -3.72 27.66
CA THR A 410 -11.77 -4.33 28.21
C THR A 410 -12.88 -3.32 28.42
N ARG A 411 -14.12 -3.79 28.20
CA ARG A 411 -15.33 -3.00 28.45
C ARG A 411 -15.59 -2.93 29.96
N SER A 412 -16.22 -1.86 30.42
CA SER A 412 -16.52 -1.68 31.86
C SER A 412 -17.46 -2.75 32.42
N TRP A 413 -18.29 -3.37 31.58
CA TRP A 413 -19.17 -4.49 31.93
C TRP A 413 -18.54 -5.88 31.71
N GLY A 414 -17.25 -5.95 31.36
CA GLY A 414 -16.51 -7.21 31.18
C GLY A 414 -16.37 -7.64 29.72
N GLY A 415 -15.39 -8.53 29.50
CA GLY A 415 -14.98 -9.01 28.18
C GLY A 415 -14.03 -8.07 27.42
N PRO A 416 -13.33 -8.57 26.39
CA PRO A 416 -12.51 -7.76 25.50
C PRO A 416 -13.34 -6.72 24.74
N LEU A 417 -12.72 -5.61 24.35
CA LEU A 417 -13.32 -4.57 23.50
C LEU A 417 -13.38 -5.00 22.03
N TYR A 418 -12.31 -5.65 21.56
CA TYR A 418 -12.16 -6.17 20.20
C TYR A 418 -12.50 -7.67 20.18
N GLY A 419 -11.76 -8.49 19.45
CA GLY A 419 -12.02 -9.91 19.29
C GLY A 419 -12.11 -10.66 20.62
N ALA A 420 -13.01 -11.65 20.67
CA ALA A 420 -13.20 -12.53 21.81
C ALA A 420 -13.53 -13.95 21.34
N SER A 421 -13.30 -14.96 22.19
CA SER A 421 -13.79 -16.30 21.92
C SER A 421 -15.23 -16.47 22.40
N SER A 422 -16.01 -17.24 21.64
CA SER A 422 -17.40 -17.56 21.96
C SER A 422 -17.54 -18.39 23.24
N ASN A 423 -16.47 -19.07 23.68
CA ASN A 423 -16.53 -19.99 24.82
C ASN A 423 -16.76 -19.29 26.17
N SER A 424 -16.26 -18.07 26.34
CA SER A 424 -16.34 -17.32 27.60
C SER A 424 -15.78 -15.90 27.43
N THR A 425 -16.31 -14.92 28.17
CA THR A 425 -15.71 -13.58 28.32
C THR A 425 -14.94 -13.39 29.63
N ASP A 426 -14.93 -14.40 30.50
CA ASP A 426 -14.15 -14.42 31.74
C ASP A 426 -12.65 -14.48 31.45
N PRO A 427 -11.83 -13.57 32.00
CA PRO A 427 -10.39 -13.55 31.78
C PRO A 427 -9.63 -14.83 32.08
N ALA A 428 -10.09 -15.62 33.04
CA ALA A 428 -9.44 -16.86 33.45
C ALA A 428 -9.89 -18.08 32.62
N ARG A 429 -10.89 -17.93 31.73
CA ARG A 429 -11.50 -19.07 31.02
C ARG A 429 -11.61 -18.88 29.51
N MET A 430 -11.62 -17.63 29.03
CA MET A 430 -11.69 -17.31 27.61
C MET A 430 -10.52 -17.95 26.87
N GLU A 431 -10.81 -18.61 25.76
CA GLU A 431 -9.78 -19.11 24.85
C GLU A 431 -9.06 -17.95 24.15
N LEU A 432 -7.72 -18.04 24.06
CA LEU A 432 -6.90 -16.88 23.73
C LEU A 432 -6.40 -16.81 22.28
N TRP A 433 -6.41 -17.89 21.49
CA TRP A 433 -5.73 -17.87 20.19
C TRP A 433 -6.24 -16.77 19.25
N TRP A 434 -7.57 -16.58 19.16
CA TRP A 434 -8.19 -15.59 18.29
C TRP A 434 -7.91 -14.14 18.73
N PRO A 435 -8.20 -13.71 19.98
CA PRO A 435 -7.91 -12.35 20.42
C PRO A 435 -6.40 -12.03 20.39
N LEU A 436 -5.53 -13.02 20.65
CA LEU A 436 -4.09 -12.85 20.45
C LEU A 436 -3.71 -12.68 18.97
N PHE A 437 -4.35 -13.43 18.07
CA PHE A 437 -4.12 -13.32 16.62
C PHE A 437 -4.54 -11.94 16.10
N GLU A 438 -5.72 -11.45 16.49
CA GLU A 438 -6.20 -10.12 16.13
C GLU A 438 -5.23 -9.02 16.64
N LYS A 439 -4.78 -9.13 17.90
CA LYS A 439 -3.80 -8.22 18.49
C LYS A 439 -2.45 -8.25 17.74
N ALA A 440 -1.94 -9.44 17.43
CA ALA A 440 -0.68 -9.60 16.70
C ALA A 440 -0.78 -9.06 15.27
N TYR A 441 -1.94 -9.24 14.62
CA TYR A 441 -2.20 -8.69 13.29
C TYR A 441 -2.32 -7.15 13.33
N ALA A 442 -3.00 -6.59 14.34
CA ALA A 442 -3.03 -5.14 14.57
C ALA A 442 -1.62 -4.55 14.74
N GLN A 443 -0.75 -5.20 15.51
CA GLN A 443 0.64 -4.78 15.70
C GLN A 443 1.49 -4.94 14.43
N LEU A 444 1.22 -5.97 13.61
CA LEU A 444 1.86 -6.14 12.30
C LEU A 444 1.50 -4.99 11.34
N CYS A 445 0.23 -4.57 11.33
CA CYS A 445 -0.28 -3.52 10.46
C CYS A 445 -0.03 -2.10 11.01
N GLY A 446 0.14 -1.95 12.31
CA GLY A 446 0.42 -0.69 12.99
C GLY A 446 -0.32 -0.58 14.32
N ASP A 447 -1.64 -0.47 14.28
CA ASP A 447 -2.50 -0.49 15.46
C ASP A 447 -3.95 -0.93 15.13
N PHE A 448 -4.84 -0.94 16.13
CA PHE A 448 -6.25 -1.26 15.92
C PHE A 448 -6.96 -0.22 15.02
N HIS A 449 -6.49 1.03 14.96
CA HIS A 449 -7.06 1.98 14.01
C HIS A 449 -6.77 1.56 12.58
N THR A 450 -5.55 1.09 12.28
CA THR A 450 -5.19 0.64 10.93
C THR A 450 -6.07 -0.51 10.45
N ILE A 451 -6.28 -1.55 11.27
CA ILE A 451 -7.09 -2.71 10.84
C ILE A 451 -8.59 -2.44 10.88
N GLY A 452 -9.04 -1.43 11.64
CA GLY A 452 -10.45 -1.06 11.79
C GLY A 452 -11.02 -0.18 10.68
N GLU A 453 -10.24 0.22 9.69
CA GLU A 453 -10.69 1.04 8.55
C GLU A 453 -11.00 0.19 7.29
N GLY A 454 -11.29 -1.10 7.49
CA GLY A 454 -11.57 -2.07 6.42
C GLY A 454 -10.33 -2.74 5.82
N GLY A 455 -10.54 -3.76 5.00
CA GLY A 455 -9.47 -4.54 4.39
C GLY A 455 -9.97 -5.73 3.57
N SER A 456 -9.06 -6.57 3.10
CA SER A 456 -9.35 -7.77 2.32
C SER A 456 -8.99 -9.05 3.08
N SER A 457 -9.86 -10.06 3.05
CA SER A 457 -9.54 -11.37 3.65
C SER A 457 -8.36 -12.07 2.97
N SER A 458 -8.10 -11.78 1.68
CA SER A 458 -6.94 -12.36 0.99
C SER A 458 -5.62 -11.92 1.60
N ASP A 459 -5.50 -10.67 2.06
CA ASP A 459 -4.29 -10.17 2.75
C ASP A 459 -3.98 -11.00 3.99
N VAL A 460 -5.01 -11.34 4.77
CA VAL A 460 -4.90 -12.18 5.97
C VAL A 460 -4.50 -13.60 5.57
N PHE A 461 -5.11 -14.16 4.52
CA PHE A 461 -4.74 -15.48 4.03
C PHE A 461 -3.28 -15.52 3.56
N GLU A 462 -2.81 -14.50 2.86
CA GLU A 462 -1.40 -14.43 2.47
C GLU A 462 -0.49 -14.34 3.70
N ALA A 463 -0.87 -13.54 4.70
CA ALA A 463 -0.09 -13.35 5.92
C ALA A 463 0.05 -14.63 6.75
N VAL A 464 -0.93 -15.52 6.69
CA VAL A 464 -0.87 -16.80 7.42
C VAL A 464 -0.30 -17.92 6.57
N THR A 465 -0.65 -17.98 5.28
CA THR A 465 -0.30 -19.12 4.42
C THR A 465 0.97 -18.94 3.60
N GLY A 466 1.42 -17.70 3.39
CA GLY A 466 2.51 -17.42 2.45
C GLY A 466 2.14 -17.74 0.99
N ARG A 467 0.85 -17.87 0.67
CA ARG A 467 0.37 -18.07 -0.69
C ARG A 467 -0.25 -16.79 -1.19
N ARG A 468 -0.07 -16.52 -2.49
CA ARG A 468 -0.64 -15.35 -3.14
C ARG A 468 -2.17 -15.33 -3.02
N GLY A 469 -2.72 -14.15 -2.76
CA GLY A 469 -4.14 -13.87 -2.69
C GLY A 469 -4.84 -14.12 -4.01
N PHE A 470 -6.10 -14.47 -3.91
CA PHE A 470 -7.03 -14.62 -5.00
C PHE A 470 -8.24 -13.76 -4.69
N ASP A 471 -8.46 -12.77 -5.55
CA ASP A 471 -9.55 -11.80 -5.43
C ASP A 471 -10.31 -11.83 -6.75
N GLU A 472 -11.59 -12.15 -6.72
CA GLU A 472 -12.39 -12.19 -7.93
C GLU A 472 -13.75 -11.55 -7.73
N SER A 473 -14.12 -10.64 -8.64
CA SER A 473 -15.43 -10.02 -8.66
C SER A 473 -16.53 -11.07 -8.84
N PHE A 474 -17.58 -10.94 -8.05
CA PHE A 474 -18.76 -11.79 -8.08
C PHE A 474 -19.95 -11.02 -8.64
N SER A 475 -20.67 -11.63 -9.58
CA SER A 475 -21.83 -11.01 -10.21
C SER A 475 -22.79 -12.08 -10.74
N SER A 476 -23.98 -11.65 -11.19
CA SER A 476 -24.96 -12.55 -11.79
C SER A 476 -24.44 -13.28 -13.03
N SER A 477 -23.56 -12.66 -13.82
CA SER A 477 -23.04 -13.25 -15.05
C SER A 477 -22.01 -14.36 -14.81
N ASN A 478 -21.44 -14.46 -13.60
CA ASN A 478 -20.40 -15.43 -13.29
C ASN A 478 -20.71 -16.34 -12.08
N ALA A 479 -21.91 -16.25 -11.51
CA ALA A 479 -22.31 -16.95 -10.29
C ALA A 479 -22.07 -18.47 -10.34
N ASP A 480 -22.46 -19.14 -11.43
CA ASP A 480 -22.27 -20.59 -11.59
C ASP A 480 -20.80 -21.02 -11.69
N ARG A 481 -19.99 -20.22 -12.39
CA ARG A 481 -18.54 -20.42 -12.46
C ARG A 481 -17.93 -20.24 -11.08
N MET A 482 -18.35 -19.21 -10.35
CA MET A 482 -17.86 -18.93 -8.99
C MET A 482 -18.26 -20.00 -7.99
N PHE A 483 -19.47 -20.57 -8.09
CA PHE A 483 -19.85 -21.75 -7.31
C PHE A 483 -18.82 -22.88 -7.49
N THR A 484 -18.48 -23.18 -8.73
CA THR A 484 -17.55 -24.25 -9.09
C THR A 484 -16.15 -23.96 -8.54
N THR A 485 -15.66 -22.73 -8.68
CA THR A 485 -14.37 -22.29 -8.15
C THR A 485 -14.33 -22.39 -6.62
N ILE A 486 -15.37 -21.89 -5.92
CA ILE A 486 -15.48 -21.94 -4.46
C ILE A 486 -15.48 -23.39 -3.97
N LYS A 487 -16.31 -24.24 -4.58
CA LYS A 487 -16.39 -25.67 -4.25
C LYS A 487 -15.04 -26.38 -4.41
N GLN A 488 -14.31 -26.08 -5.49
CA GLN A 488 -12.98 -26.63 -5.71
C GLN A 488 -11.96 -26.15 -4.67
N LYS A 489 -12.02 -24.88 -4.27
CA LYS A 489 -11.13 -24.30 -3.25
C LYS A 489 -11.38 -24.94 -1.88
N LEU A 490 -12.65 -25.07 -1.48
CA LEU A 490 -13.04 -25.74 -0.23
C LEU A 490 -12.61 -27.21 -0.22
N ALA A 491 -12.80 -27.94 -1.33
CA ALA A 491 -12.35 -29.33 -1.45
C ALA A 491 -10.82 -29.48 -1.32
N LYS A 492 -10.06 -28.47 -1.73
CA LYS A 492 -8.60 -28.39 -1.57
C LYS A 492 -8.17 -27.83 -0.20
N LYS A 493 -9.10 -27.66 0.74
CA LYS A 493 -8.84 -27.08 2.07
C LYS A 493 -8.18 -25.70 1.96
N LEU A 494 -8.66 -24.88 1.02
CA LEU A 494 -8.28 -23.47 0.92
C LEU A 494 -9.32 -22.61 1.62
N PRO A 495 -8.90 -21.58 2.38
CA PRO A 495 -9.83 -20.66 3.02
C PRO A 495 -10.54 -19.81 1.95
N VAL A 496 -11.83 -19.54 2.17
CA VAL A 496 -12.65 -18.73 1.27
C VAL A 496 -13.51 -17.77 2.08
N CYS A 497 -13.53 -16.50 1.66
CA CYS A 497 -14.45 -15.47 2.16
C CYS A 497 -15.22 -14.82 1.01
N MET A 498 -16.33 -14.16 1.32
CA MET A 498 -17.07 -13.33 0.38
C MET A 498 -17.42 -11.98 1.01
N GLY A 499 -17.27 -10.92 0.21
CA GLY A 499 -17.59 -9.55 0.59
C GLY A 499 -18.91 -9.07 0.00
N THR A 500 -19.62 -8.25 0.76
CA THR A 500 -20.83 -7.57 0.31
C THR A 500 -20.52 -6.23 -0.37
N LYS A 501 -21.50 -5.77 -1.14
CA LYS A 501 -21.51 -4.43 -1.72
C LYS A 501 -21.55 -3.38 -0.62
N ASP A 502 -21.20 -2.15 -1.00
CA ASP A 502 -21.36 -1.00 -0.12
C ASP A 502 -22.83 -0.78 0.22
N ASP A 503 -23.08 -0.36 1.46
CA ASP A 503 -24.44 -0.12 1.94
C ASP A 503 -24.97 1.28 1.52
N HIS A 504 -24.10 2.08 0.89
CA HIS A 504 -24.34 3.46 0.46
C HIS A 504 -24.95 4.39 1.54
N GLY A 505 -24.55 4.21 2.81
CA GLY A 505 -25.12 4.93 3.95
C GLY A 505 -26.46 4.35 4.42
N GLY A 506 -26.60 3.01 4.37
CA GLY A 506 -27.78 2.29 4.85
C GLY A 506 -28.99 2.30 3.91
N ARG A 507 -28.80 2.35 2.58
CA ARG A 507 -29.92 2.20 1.62
C ARG A 507 -30.49 0.79 1.71
N GLY A 508 -31.82 0.67 1.52
CA GLY A 508 -32.63 -0.51 1.84
C GLY A 508 -32.33 -1.82 1.08
N ASP A 509 -31.26 -1.93 0.31
CA ASP A 509 -30.89 -3.12 -0.46
C ASP A 509 -30.60 -4.35 0.43
N PHE A 510 -30.18 -4.09 1.68
CA PHE A 510 -29.93 -5.09 2.71
C PHE A 510 -31.09 -5.23 3.72
N ALA A 511 -32.11 -4.37 3.64
CA ALA A 511 -33.18 -4.33 4.62
C ALA A 511 -33.93 -5.67 4.72
N ASN A 512 -34.09 -6.18 5.95
CA ASN A 512 -34.74 -7.46 6.26
C ASN A 512 -34.13 -8.70 5.57
N SER A 513 -32.91 -8.59 5.04
CA SER A 513 -32.24 -9.72 4.37
C SER A 513 -31.51 -10.65 5.35
N GLY A 514 -31.10 -10.12 6.51
CA GLY A 514 -30.14 -10.79 7.40
C GLY A 514 -28.72 -10.88 6.82
N VAL A 515 -28.46 -10.11 5.77
CA VAL A 515 -27.14 -9.86 5.20
C VAL A 515 -26.83 -8.37 5.40
N PHE A 516 -25.61 -8.06 5.78
CA PHE A 516 -25.12 -6.71 6.04
C PHE A 516 -24.18 -6.23 4.92
N GLY A 517 -24.33 -4.96 4.53
CA GLY A 517 -23.44 -4.29 3.57
C GLY A 517 -22.11 -3.90 4.21
N ASP A 518 -21.11 -3.58 3.38
CA ASP A 518 -19.74 -3.27 3.81
C ASP A 518 -19.17 -4.34 4.78
N HIS A 519 -19.50 -5.61 4.55
CA HIS A 519 -19.23 -6.71 5.49
C HIS A 519 -18.67 -7.96 4.79
N THR A 520 -17.89 -8.74 5.55
CA THR A 520 -17.24 -9.95 5.05
C THR A 520 -17.76 -11.20 5.77
N TYR A 521 -18.00 -12.27 5.01
CA TYR A 521 -18.48 -13.56 5.51
C TYR A 521 -17.48 -14.66 5.17
N THR A 522 -17.29 -15.60 6.08
CA THR A 522 -16.57 -16.86 5.81
C THR A 522 -17.45 -17.77 4.96
N VAL A 523 -16.87 -18.48 3.97
CA VAL A 523 -17.56 -19.58 3.27
C VAL A 523 -17.08 -20.90 3.86
N LEU A 524 -18.01 -21.65 4.44
CA LEU A 524 -17.76 -22.93 5.11
C LEU A 524 -18.03 -24.13 4.22
N ASP A 525 -19.00 -24.04 3.31
CA ASP A 525 -19.34 -25.15 2.41
C ASP A 525 -20.01 -24.67 1.11
N ALA A 526 -19.97 -25.50 0.07
CA ALA A 526 -20.62 -25.29 -1.21
C ALA A 526 -21.32 -26.58 -1.66
N VAL A 527 -22.64 -26.63 -1.45
CA VAL A 527 -23.45 -27.84 -1.65
C VAL A 527 -24.48 -27.64 -2.76
N GLU A 528 -24.77 -28.71 -3.50
CA GLU A 528 -25.85 -28.74 -4.48
C GLU A 528 -26.89 -29.76 -4.04
N ARG A 529 -28.13 -29.30 -3.85
CA ARG A 529 -29.27 -30.11 -3.40
C ARG A 529 -30.41 -29.94 -4.39
N ASN A 530 -30.85 -31.04 -5.01
CA ASN A 530 -31.93 -31.05 -5.99
C ASN A 530 -31.74 -30.04 -7.14
N GLY A 531 -30.50 -29.90 -7.65
CA GLY A 531 -30.16 -28.96 -8.72
C GLY A 531 -30.05 -27.49 -8.27
N VAL A 532 -30.21 -27.20 -6.97
CA VAL A 532 -30.05 -25.86 -6.41
C VAL A 532 -28.74 -25.78 -5.65
N LYS A 533 -27.95 -24.76 -5.96
CA LYS A 533 -26.61 -24.52 -5.42
C LYS A 533 -26.67 -23.56 -4.23
N TYR A 534 -26.08 -23.97 -3.11
CA TYR A 534 -26.06 -23.23 -1.85
C TYR A 534 -24.62 -23.04 -1.38
N LEU A 535 -24.36 -21.87 -0.79
CA LEU A 535 -23.16 -21.66 0.02
C LEU A 535 -23.57 -21.60 1.50
N LYS A 536 -22.82 -22.32 2.34
CA LYS A 536 -22.88 -22.18 3.79
C LYS A 536 -21.92 -21.09 4.21
N LEU A 537 -22.43 -20.04 4.81
CA LEU A 537 -21.72 -18.84 5.21
C LEU A 537 -21.63 -18.76 6.74
N ARG A 538 -20.68 -17.96 7.24
CA ARG A 538 -20.63 -17.54 8.63
C ARG A 538 -20.43 -16.02 8.74
N ASN A 539 -21.28 -15.35 9.50
CA ASN A 539 -21.12 -13.97 9.93
C ASN A 539 -20.03 -13.92 11.04
N PRO A 540 -18.94 -13.13 10.88
CA PRO A 540 -17.89 -13.03 11.89
C PRO A 540 -18.35 -12.43 13.24
N TRP A 541 -19.54 -11.84 13.31
CA TRP A 541 -20.14 -11.44 14.58
C TRP A 541 -20.57 -12.64 15.44
N GLY A 542 -20.62 -13.85 14.88
CA GLY A 542 -21.10 -15.04 15.57
C GLY A 542 -22.61 -15.04 15.83
N GLU A 543 -23.35 -14.17 15.15
CA GLU A 543 -24.80 -14.02 15.26
C GLU A 543 -25.38 -13.28 14.03
N SER A 544 -26.69 -12.97 14.06
CA SER A 544 -27.40 -12.12 13.10
C SER A 544 -27.55 -12.72 11.70
N GLU A 545 -28.06 -13.94 11.59
CA GLU A 545 -28.33 -14.57 10.31
C GLU A 545 -29.70 -14.21 9.72
N PRO A 546 -29.95 -14.51 8.42
CA PRO A 546 -31.27 -14.44 7.83
C PRO A 546 -32.29 -15.29 8.61
N SER A 547 -33.43 -14.67 8.93
CA SER A 547 -34.50 -15.28 9.72
C SER A 547 -34.84 -16.70 9.24
N GLY A 548 -34.89 -17.65 10.18
CA GLY A 548 -35.20 -19.06 9.92
C GLY A 548 -34.01 -19.95 9.51
N ASN A 549 -32.76 -19.49 9.65
CA ASN A 549 -31.57 -20.26 9.25
C ASN A 549 -30.78 -20.99 10.36
N GLY A 550 -31.24 -21.04 11.61
CA GLY A 550 -30.54 -21.84 12.63
C GLY A 550 -30.54 -21.25 14.03
N ALA A 551 -29.45 -21.50 14.76
CA ALA A 551 -29.34 -21.30 16.20
C ALA A 551 -28.82 -19.91 16.64
N ASN A 552 -28.68 -18.96 15.72
CA ASN A 552 -28.05 -17.66 15.97
C ASN A 552 -26.58 -17.76 16.40
N ASP A 553 -25.80 -18.54 15.65
CA ASP A 553 -24.35 -18.81 15.79
C ASP A 553 -23.49 -18.16 14.67
N GLY A 554 -24.13 -17.32 13.85
CA GLY A 554 -23.60 -16.69 12.66
C GLY A 554 -23.68 -17.54 11.40
N ILE A 555 -24.09 -18.82 11.47
CA ILE A 555 -24.00 -19.77 10.36
C ILE A 555 -25.33 -19.91 9.63
N PHE A 556 -25.31 -19.73 8.30
CA PHE A 556 -26.52 -19.83 7.48
C PHE A 556 -26.23 -20.26 6.04
N GLU A 557 -27.27 -20.59 5.28
CA GLU A 557 -27.14 -20.98 3.87
C GLU A 557 -27.87 -20.01 2.95
N LEU A 558 -27.21 -19.61 1.85
CA LEU A 558 -27.84 -18.82 0.79
C LEU A 558 -27.74 -19.55 -0.55
N LYS A 559 -28.76 -19.38 -1.39
CA LYS A 559 -28.72 -19.81 -2.78
C LYS A 559 -27.77 -18.91 -3.56
N ILE A 560 -26.88 -19.50 -4.35
CA ILE A 560 -25.92 -18.70 -5.13
C ILE A 560 -26.60 -17.78 -6.15
N SER A 561 -27.80 -18.13 -6.61
CA SER A 561 -28.61 -17.28 -7.50
C SER A 561 -29.10 -15.99 -6.84
N ASP A 562 -29.23 -15.97 -5.52
CA ASP A 562 -29.66 -14.80 -4.76
C ASP A 562 -28.48 -13.90 -4.35
N MET A 563 -27.29 -14.49 -4.19
CA MET A 563 -26.12 -13.77 -3.70
C MET A 563 -25.72 -12.52 -4.50
N PRO A 564 -25.87 -12.43 -5.84
CA PRO A 564 -25.52 -11.21 -6.59
C PRO A 564 -26.32 -9.97 -6.19
N LYS A 565 -27.39 -10.11 -5.39
CA LYS A 565 -28.10 -8.99 -4.77
C LYS A 565 -27.17 -8.24 -3.80
N TRP A 566 -26.43 -8.98 -2.98
CA TRP A 566 -25.68 -8.45 -1.84
C TRP A 566 -24.17 -8.59 -1.96
N PHE A 567 -23.67 -9.63 -2.61
CA PHE A 567 -22.25 -9.95 -2.70
C PHE A 567 -21.63 -9.48 -4.02
N ASN A 568 -20.37 -9.06 -3.97
CA ASN A 568 -19.63 -8.54 -5.12
C ASN A 568 -18.19 -9.05 -5.26
N VAL A 569 -17.66 -9.80 -4.29
CA VAL A 569 -16.28 -10.28 -4.33
C VAL A 569 -16.10 -11.60 -3.58
N VAL A 570 -15.18 -12.43 -4.07
CA VAL A 570 -14.71 -13.67 -3.44
C VAL A 570 -13.21 -13.54 -3.17
N TRP A 571 -12.79 -13.91 -1.96
CA TRP A 571 -11.39 -13.94 -1.52
C TRP A 571 -10.94 -15.36 -1.18
N SER A 572 -9.70 -15.70 -1.54
CA SER A 572 -9.04 -16.99 -1.24
C SER A 572 -7.53 -16.82 -1.44
N VAL A 573 -6.77 -17.91 -1.42
CA VAL A 573 -5.42 -18.01 -2.01
C VAL A 573 -5.42 -18.72 -3.38
N GLN A 574 -4.38 -18.48 -4.20
CA GLN A 574 -4.11 -19.17 -5.47
C GLN A 574 -3.80 -20.64 -5.30
#